data_AF-A0AAU0NZA9-F1
#
_entry.id   AF-A0AAU0NZA9-F1
#
_cell.length_a   1.000
_cell.length_b   1.000
_cell.length_c   1.000
_cell.angle_alpha   90.00
_cell.angle_beta   90.00
_cell.angle_gamma   90.00
#
_symmetry.space_group_name_H-M   'P 1'
#
loop_
_entity.id
_entity.type
_entity.pdbx_description
1 polymer ?
#
loop_
_entity_poly.entity_id
_entity_poly.type
_entity_poly.pdbx_seq_one_letter_code
_entity_poly.pdbx_strand_id
1 'polypeptide(L)'
;MLTIKSKYEIKANEYEIKENIAYVKLRKKDGTFIDTKIDAEDLKAVLEKGTWFAEWNKEFNNYLALTLNHQSVKGKIVKEKQTLHSFILGTHTKTPIRHLNGDTLDNRKCNIEIYNQNNVVNDYETVDSESVYIILRDKYGRKKERTLIDSEDLDRVINSSNSWVYYMSQGEHYAVANTPNGRIYLKDFIMNTPEDMVTKYISHNTLDNRKCNLESVSISEETLEEDQNK
;
A
#
# COMPACT_ATOMS: atom_id res chain seq x y z
N MET A 1 -38.33 42.37 6.71
CA MET A 1 -37.58 41.22 7.26
C MET A 1 -36.84 40.57 6.11
N LEU A 2 -35.52 40.79 5.99
CA LEU A 2 -34.70 40.23 4.93
C LEU A 2 -34.22 38.84 5.34
N THR A 3 -34.81 37.80 4.78
CA THR A 3 -34.33 36.43 4.95
C THR A 3 -33.11 36.23 4.03
N ILE A 4 -31.91 36.34 4.60
CA ILE A 4 -30.68 35.94 3.92
C ILE A 4 -30.68 34.41 3.85
N LYS A 5 -31.02 33.85 2.68
CA LYS A 5 -30.80 32.42 2.42
C LYS A 5 -29.29 32.20 2.28
N SER A 6 -28.70 31.49 3.23
CA SER A 6 -27.32 30.98 3.13
C SER A 6 -27.18 30.18 1.83
N LYS A 7 -26.26 30.59 0.96
CA LYS A 7 -26.02 29.97 -0.36
C LYS A 7 -25.18 28.69 -0.29
N TYR A 8 -24.93 28.18 0.93
CA TYR A 8 -24.05 27.04 1.20
C TYR A 8 -24.65 26.14 2.30
N GLU A 9 -25.86 25.62 2.09
CA GLU A 9 -26.19 24.36 2.76
C GLU A 9 -25.24 23.30 2.18
N ILE A 10 -24.25 22.89 2.98
CA ILE A 10 -23.43 21.71 2.70
C ILE A 10 -24.42 20.55 2.66
N LYS A 11 -24.84 20.15 1.45
CA LYS A 11 -25.84 19.10 1.31
C LYS A 11 -25.17 17.79 1.73
N ALA A 12 -25.50 17.35 2.94
CA ALA A 12 -25.09 16.07 3.48
C ALA A 12 -25.57 14.94 2.55
N ASN A 13 -24.83 13.83 2.53
CA ASN A 13 -25.24 12.66 1.77
C ASN A 13 -26.58 12.11 2.31
N GLU A 14 -27.40 11.58 1.41
CA GLU A 14 -28.54 10.74 1.80
C GLU A 14 -28.02 9.47 2.49
N TYR A 15 -28.77 8.94 3.45
CA TYR A 15 -28.39 7.72 4.16
C TYR A 15 -29.61 6.92 4.63
N GLU A 16 -29.39 5.65 4.93
CA GLU A 16 -30.34 4.75 5.60
C GLU A 16 -29.62 4.05 6.77
N ILE A 17 -30.26 3.93 7.93
CA ILE A 17 -29.72 3.16 9.06
C ILE A 17 -30.50 1.85 9.19
N LYS A 18 -29.78 0.73 9.26
CA LYS A 18 -30.33 -0.59 9.60
C LYS A 18 -29.54 -1.12 10.78
N GLU A 19 -30.22 -1.27 11.92
CA GLU A 19 -29.59 -1.69 13.18
C GLU A 19 -28.40 -0.77 13.54
N ASN A 20 -27.18 -1.31 13.55
CA ASN A 20 -25.95 -0.60 13.87
C ASN A 20 -25.13 -0.19 12.63
N ILE A 21 -25.68 -0.31 11.43
CA ILE A 21 -25.01 0.01 10.16
C ILE A 21 -25.70 1.19 9.50
N ALA A 22 -24.93 2.19 9.10
CA ALA A 22 -25.40 3.26 8.22
C ALA A 22 -24.91 3.03 6.79
N TYR A 23 -25.84 3.14 5.84
CA TYR A 23 -25.63 3.09 4.41
C TYR A 23 -25.66 4.51 3.87
N VAL A 24 -24.51 5.05 3.47
CA VAL A 24 -24.38 6.43 2.99
C VAL A 24 -24.30 6.43 1.47
N LYS A 25 -25.18 7.20 0.83
CA LYS A 25 -25.33 7.24 -0.62
C LYS A 25 -24.28 8.15 -1.25
N LEU A 26 -23.40 7.57 -2.05
CA LEU A 26 -22.29 8.24 -2.72
C LEU A 26 -22.61 8.48 -4.18
N ARG A 27 -22.43 9.71 -4.64
CA ARG A 27 -22.57 10.03 -6.08
C ARG A 27 -21.31 9.62 -6.83
N LYS A 28 -21.46 8.91 -7.95
CA LYS A 28 -20.39 8.60 -8.91
C LYS A 28 -20.21 9.73 -9.92
N LYS A 29 -19.09 9.72 -10.65
CA LYS A 29 -18.79 10.70 -11.71
C LYS A 29 -19.85 10.72 -12.83
N ASP A 30 -20.45 9.57 -13.14
CA ASP A 30 -21.52 9.42 -14.14
C ASP A 30 -22.88 9.95 -13.67
N GLY A 31 -22.98 10.43 -12.43
CA GLY A 31 -24.21 10.94 -11.83
C GLY A 31 -25.09 9.89 -11.15
N THR A 32 -24.82 8.60 -11.35
CA THR A 32 -25.49 7.51 -10.63
C THR A 32 -24.94 7.37 -9.21
N PHE A 33 -25.55 6.51 -8.39
CA PHE A 33 -25.23 6.38 -6.96
C PHE A 33 -24.77 4.97 -6.60
N ILE A 34 -24.02 4.87 -5.51
CA ILE A 34 -23.61 3.63 -4.86
C ILE A 34 -23.53 3.88 -3.35
N ASP A 35 -23.81 2.87 -2.53
CA ASP A 35 -23.79 3.02 -1.08
C ASP A 35 -22.45 2.55 -0.49
N THR A 36 -21.99 3.25 0.54
CA THR A 36 -20.94 2.77 1.45
C THR A 36 -21.54 2.42 2.80
N LYS A 37 -21.00 1.40 3.46
CA LYS A 37 -21.36 1.02 4.83
C LYS A 37 -20.37 1.65 5.81
N ILE A 38 -20.89 2.11 6.94
CA ILE A 38 -20.12 2.55 8.11
C ILE A 38 -20.85 2.11 9.37
N ASP A 39 -20.16 2.13 10.52
CA ASP A 39 -20.85 1.97 11.80
C ASP A 39 -21.78 3.17 12.03
N ALA A 40 -22.99 2.91 12.51
CA ALA A 40 -23.99 3.97 12.70
C ALA A 40 -23.53 5.06 13.67
N GLU A 41 -22.65 4.73 14.62
CA GLU A 41 -22.05 5.69 15.55
C GLU A 41 -21.16 6.74 14.86
N ASP A 42 -20.54 6.41 13.72
CA ASP A 42 -19.65 7.33 13.00
C ASP A 42 -20.41 8.27 12.07
N LEU A 43 -21.69 7.98 11.77
CA LEU A 43 -22.49 8.69 10.79
C LEU A 43 -22.51 10.20 11.03
N LYS A 44 -22.69 10.63 12.27
CA LYS A 44 -22.74 12.06 12.61
C LYS A 44 -21.46 12.78 12.17
N ALA A 45 -20.29 12.26 12.55
CA ALA A 45 -19.00 12.83 12.19
C ALA A 45 -18.77 12.81 10.67
N VAL A 46 -19.19 11.72 10.00
CA VAL A 46 -19.10 11.58 8.54
C VAL A 46 -19.93 12.66 7.83
N LEU A 47 -21.17 12.93 8.27
CA LEU A 47 -22.02 13.96 7.66
C LEU A 47 -21.53 15.39 7.98
N GLU A 48 -21.05 15.64 9.20
CA GLU A 48 -20.47 16.93 9.61
C GLU A 48 -19.20 17.28 8.83
N LYS A 49 -18.44 16.26 8.38
CA LYS A 49 -17.26 16.45 7.54
C LYS A 49 -17.58 17.05 6.16
N GLY A 50 -18.80 16.81 5.65
CA GLY A 50 -19.29 17.35 4.38
C GLY A 50 -19.72 16.27 3.39
N THR A 51 -19.72 16.60 2.11
CA THR A 51 -20.20 15.69 1.06
C THR A 51 -19.14 14.66 0.68
N TRP A 52 -19.55 13.40 0.62
CA TRP A 52 -18.79 12.26 0.16
C TRP A 52 -19.23 11.81 -1.23
N PHE A 53 -18.30 11.27 -2.01
CA PHE A 53 -18.55 10.77 -3.36
C PHE A 53 -17.74 9.50 -3.63
N ALA A 54 -18.17 8.74 -4.64
CA ALA A 54 -17.50 7.52 -5.04
C ALA A 54 -16.60 7.78 -6.25
N GLU A 55 -15.33 7.37 -6.16
CA GLU A 55 -14.38 7.45 -7.26
C GLU A 55 -13.76 6.07 -7.53
N TRP A 56 -13.71 5.69 -8.81
CA TRP A 56 -13.10 4.44 -9.22
C TRP A 56 -11.60 4.46 -8.94
N ASN A 57 -11.11 3.44 -8.23
CA ASN A 57 -9.69 3.26 -7.96
C ASN A 57 -9.18 2.01 -8.68
N LYS A 58 -8.24 2.21 -9.62
CA LYS A 58 -7.66 1.12 -10.42
C LYS A 58 -6.84 0.14 -9.57
N GLU A 59 -6.16 0.61 -8.53
CA GLU A 59 -5.33 -0.24 -7.68
C GLU A 59 -6.17 -1.22 -6.86
N PHE A 60 -7.37 -0.81 -6.42
CA PHE A 60 -8.31 -1.70 -5.72
C PHE A 60 -9.29 -2.40 -6.66
N ASN A 61 -9.34 -2.01 -7.94
CA ASN A 61 -10.37 -2.44 -8.89
C ASN A 61 -11.79 -2.27 -8.32
N ASN A 62 -12.01 -1.19 -7.57
CA ASN A 62 -13.25 -0.92 -6.85
C ASN A 62 -13.40 0.60 -6.61
N TYR A 63 -14.56 1.04 -6.14
CA TYR A 63 -14.82 2.42 -5.76
C TYR A 63 -14.32 2.72 -4.34
N LEU A 64 -13.71 3.89 -4.16
CA LEU A 64 -13.43 4.46 -2.85
C LEU A 64 -14.43 5.57 -2.51
N ALA A 65 -14.84 5.63 -1.25
CA ALA A 65 -15.58 6.75 -0.70
C ALA A 65 -14.61 7.88 -0.33
N LEU A 66 -14.77 9.05 -0.93
CA LEU A 66 -13.85 10.18 -0.84
C LEU A 66 -14.56 11.48 -0.47
N THR A 67 -13.82 12.40 0.15
CA THR A 67 -14.20 13.80 0.33
C THR A 67 -13.04 14.72 -0.09
N LEU A 68 -13.31 16.00 -0.32
CA LEU A 68 -12.30 17.01 -0.66
C LEU A 68 -12.01 17.92 0.54
N ASN A 69 -10.77 17.90 1.01
CA ASN A 69 -10.25 18.87 1.96
C ASN A 69 -9.68 20.07 1.20
N HIS A 70 -10.00 21.28 1.66
CA HIS A 70 -9.48 22.52 1.12
C HIS A 70 -8.52 23.13 2.14
N GLN A 71 -7.26 23.28 1.78
CA GLN A 71 -6.24 23.91 2.61
C GLN A 71 -5.66 25.13 1.91
N SER A 72 -5.45 26.22 2.64
CA SER A 72 -4.74 27.39 2.10
C SER A 72 -3.25 27.26 2.42
N VAL A 73 -2.43 27.08 1.39
CA VAL A 73 -0.96 27.01 1.51
C VAL A 73 -0.38 28.16 0.71
N LYS A 74 0.30 29.09 1.39
CA LYS A 74 0.91 30.30 0.78
C LYS A 74 -0.08 31.09 -0.10
N GLY A 75 -1.34 31.22 0.35
CA GLY A 75 -2.39 31.94 -0.37
C GLY A 75 -3.04 31.17 -1.53
N LYS A 76 -2.62 29.94 -1.82
CA LYS A 76 -3.25 29.06 -2.81
C LYS A 76 -4.11 28.02 -2.11
N ILE A 77 -5.35 27.83 -2.60
CA ILE A 77 -6.21 26.73 -2.14
C ILE A 77 -5.73 25.44 -2.80
N VAL A 78 -5.18 24.54 -1.99
CA VAL A 78 -4.84 23.17 -2.34
C VAL A 78 -6.02 22.27 -1.99
N LYS A 79 -6.38 21.40 -2.93
CA LYS A 79 -7.41 20.38 -2.73
C LYS A 79 -6.73 19.04 -2.48
N GLU A 80 -7.01 18.42 -1.35
CA GLU A 80 -6.54 17.08 -1.03
C GLU A 80 -7.74 16.14 -0.89
N LYS A 81 -7.64 14.95 -1.47
CA LYS A 81 -8.66 13.90 -1.29
C LYS A 81 -8.40 13.16 0.01
N GLN A 82 -9.44 12.94 0.80
CA GLN A 82 -9.41 12.09 1.98
C GLN A 82 -10.37 10.93 1.78
N THR A 83 -9.92 9.71 2.11
CA THR A 83 -10.75 8.49 2.05
C THR A 83 -11.59 8.34 3.32
N LEU A 84 -12.75 7.70 3.20
CA LEU A 84 -13.68 7.51 4.33
C LEU A 84 -13.06 6.67 5.44
N HIS A 85 -12.38 5.55 5.11
CA HIS A 85 -11.68 4.75 6.10
C HIS A 85 -10.57 5.52 6.85
N SER A 86 -9.84 6.42 6.18
CA SER A 86 -8.79 7.21 6.85
C SER A 86 -9.40 8.25 7.79
N PHE A 87 -10.57 8.79 7.43
CA PHE A 87 -11.33 9.69 8.29
C PHE A 87 -11.87 8.95 9.53
N ILE A 88 -12.49 7.78 9.35
CA ILE A 88 -13.04 6.96 10.45
C ILE A 88 -11.95 6.54 11.44
N LEU A 89 -10.78 6.13 10.93
CA LEU A 89 -9.64 5.74 11.78
C LEU A 89 -8.83 6.93 12.30
N GLY A 90 -9.14 8.16 11.88
CA GLY A 90 -8.40 9.36 12.31
C GLY A 90 -6.93 9.38 11.86
N THR A 91 -6.61 8.74 10.74
CA THR A 91 -5.23 8.60 10.25
C THR A 91 -4.92 9.54 9.08
N HIS A 92 -3.63 9.66 8.76
CA HIS A 92 -3.19 10.36 7.56
C HIS A 92 -3.73 9.71 6.27
N THR A 93 -3.95 10.50 5.22
CA THR A 93 -4.51 10.06 3.92
C THR A 93 -3.66 9.01 3.19
N LYS A 94 -2.37 8.94 3.54
CA LYS A 94 -1.40 7.98 3.00
C LYS A 94 -1.17 6.76 3.88
N THR A 95 -1.79 6.68 5.06
CA THR A 95 -1.67 5.51 5.94
C THR A 95 -2.24 4.29 5.21
N PRO A 96 -1.48 3.19 5.09
CA PRO A 96 -2.00 1.99 4.44
C PRO A 96 -3.12 1.37 5.28
N ILE A 97 -4.32 1.36 4.73
CA ILE A 97 -5.51 0.77 5.33
C ILE A 97 -6.04 -0.29 4.38
N ARG A 98 -6.40 -1.46 4.90
CA ARG A 98 -6.99 -2.54 4.11
C ARG A 98 -8.39 -2.88 4.61
N HIS A 99 -9.22 -3.35 3.68
CA HIS A 99 -10.54 -3.91 3.94
C HIS A 99 -10.43 -5.43 4.03
N LEU A 100 -10.78 -6.01 5.18
CA LEU A 100 -10.61 -7.43 5.46
C LEU A 100 -11.43 -8.31 4.50
N ASN A 101 -12.63 -7.86 4.13
CA ASN A 101 -13.50 -8.54 3.18
C ASN A 101 -13.24 -8.20 1.71
N GLY A 102 -12.27 -7.32 1.40
CA GLY A 102 -11.97 -6.85 0.04
C GLY A 102 -12.97 -5.84 -0.55
N ASP A 103 -14.07 -5.53 0.14
CA ASP A 103 -15.04 -4.51 -0.26
C ASP A 103 -14.63 -3.14 0.29
N THR A 104 -14.10 -2.27 -0.58
CA THR A 104 -13.62 -0.94 -0.22
C THR A 104 -14.74 0.06 0.14
N LEU A 105 -16.00 -0.32 -0.09
CA LEU A 105 -17.17 0.43 0.34
C LEU A 105 -17.74 -0.07 1.67
N ASP A 106 -17.15 -1.10 2.29
CA ASP A 106 -17.48 -1.52 3.65
C ASP A 106 -16.50 -0.90 4.65
N ASN A 107 -16.73 0.38 4.98
CA ASN A 107 -15.87 1.19 5.85
C ASN A 107 -16.21 1.06 7.34
N ARG A 108 -16.88 -0.02 7.76
CA ARG A 108 -17.10 -0.35 9.18
C ARG A 108 -15.76 -0.66 9.84
N LYS A 109 -15.57 -0.24 11.08
CA LYS A 109 -14.35 -0.46 11.90
C LYS A 109 -13.99 -1.93 12.03
N CYS A 110 -14.99 -2.81 12.08
CA CYS A 110 -14.76 -4.26 12.11
C CYS A 110 -14.17 -4.83 10.81
N ASN A 111 -14.17 -4.05 9.72
CA ASN A 111 -13.70 -4.47 8.40
C ASN A 111 -12.47 -3.69 7.92
N ILE A 112 -12.03 -2.63 8.61
CA ILE A 112 -10.88 -1.82 8.21
C ILE A 112 -9.78 -1.86 9.27
N GLU A 113 -8.53 -1.95 8.83
CA GLU A 113 -7.39 -1.89 9.74
C GLU A 113 -6.19 -1.18 9.09
N ILE A 114 -5.37 -0.57 9.94
CA ILE A 114 -4.06 -0.05 9.54
C ILE A 114 -3.13 -1.24 9.31
N TYR A 115 -2.61 -1.37 8.10
CA TYR A 115 -1.67 -2.44 7.77
C TYR A 115 -0.24 -1.90 7.81
N ASN A 116 0.61 -2.54 8.62
CA ASN A 116 2.04 -2.29 8.63
C ASN A 116 2.79 -3.50 8.06
N GLN A 117 3.22 -3.40 6.81
CA GLN A 117 3.94 -4.47 6.11
C GLN A 117 5.27 -4.86 6.77
N ASN A 118 5.88 -3.96 7.57
CA ASN A 118 7.18 -4.21 8.21
C ASN A 118 7.09 -5.07 9.48
N ASN A 119 5.87 -5.38 9.94
CA ASN A 119 5.64 -6.16 11.15
C ASN A 119 5.05 -7.56 10.84
N VAL A 120 5.11 -7.98 9.57
CA VAL A 120 4.48 -9.22 9.10
C VAL A 120 5.57 -10.14 8.60
N VAL A 121 5.72 -11.30 9.25
CA VAL A 121 6.61 -12.35 8.76
C VAL A 121 6.07 -12.85 7.42
N ASN A 122 6.95 -12.99 6.42
CA ASN A 122 6.54 -13.49 5.11
C ASN A 122 6.10 -14.95 5.17
N ASP A 123 5.06 -15.27 4.40
CA ASP A 123 4.76 -16.67 4.07
C ASP A 123 5.78 -17.19 3.04
N TYR A 124 5.92 -18.50 2.96
CA TYR A 124 6.78 -19.16 1.98
C TYR A 124 6.14 -20.46 1.45
N GLU A 125 6.64 -20.93 0.32
CA GLU A 125 6.22 -22.16 -0.36
C GLU A 125 7.48 -22.97 -0.74
N THR A 126 7.64 -24.18 -0.19
CA THR A 126 8.74 -25.08 -0.57
C THR A 126 8.58 -25.53 -2.02
N VAL A 127 9.65 -25.43 -2.82
CA VAL A 127 9.67 -25.88 -4.22
C VAL A 127 10.22 -27.29 -4.32
N ASP A 128 11.41 -27.48 -3.76
CA ASP A 128 12.14 -28.75 -3.68
C ASP A 128 13.07 -28.73 -2.46
N SER A 129 14.05 -29.65 -2.38
CA SER A 129 15.00 -29.71 -1.25
C SER A 129 16.02 -28.57 -1.22
N GLU A 130 16.21 -27.86 -2.33
CA GLU A 130 17.25 -26.84 -2.50
C GLU A 130 16.66 -25.44 -2.62
N SER A 131 15.37 -25.29 -2.94
CA SER A 131 14.76 -23.99 -3.25
C SER A 131 13.41 -23.74 -2.54
N VAL A 132 13.19 -22.48 -2.14
CA VAL A 132 11.95 -22.00 -1.51
C VAL A 132 11.50 -20.67 -2.12
N TYR A 133 10.20 -20.52 -2.33
CA TYR A 133 9.60 -19.23 -2.65
C TYR A 133 9.21 -18.44 -1.40
N ILE A 134 9.60 -17.17 -1.33
CA ILE A 134 9.09 -16.21 -0.35
C ILE A 134 7.97 -15.39 -0.98
N ILE A 135 6.83 -15.27 -0.31
CA ILE A 135 5.67 -14.53 -0.81
C ILE A 135 5.82 -13.04 -0.52
N LEU A 136 5.88 -12.23 -1.58
CA LEU A 136 6.00 -10.79 -1.53
C LEU A 136 4.62 -10.13 -1.62
N ARG A 137 4.35 -9.21 -0.68
CA ARG A 137 3.08 -8.48 -0.58
C ARG A 137 3.29 -7.00 -0.87
N ASP A 138 2.21 -6.32 -1.23
CA ASP A 138 2.20 -4.85 -1.29
C ASP A 138 1.93 -4.19 0.06
N LYS A 139 1.90 -2.85 0.06
CA LYS A 139 1.58 -2.02 1.23
C LYS A 139 0.19 -2.23 1.83
N TYR A 140 -0.69 -3.02 1.22
CA TYR A 140 -2.00 -3.39 1.76
C TYR A 140 -2.06 -4.88 2.14
N GLY A 141 -0.94 -5.59 2.07
CA GLY A 141 -0.83 -7.01 2.41
C GLY A 141 -1.34 -7.95 1.33
N ARG A 142 -1.63 -7.45 0.11
CA ARG A 142 -2.08 -8.30 -1.01
C ARG A 142 -0.86 -9.01 -1.61
N LYS A 143 -0.97 -10.31 -1.87
CA LYS A 143 0.09 -11.07 -2.57
C LYS A 143 0.31 -10.42 -3.95
N LYS A 144 1.58 -10.16 -4.28
CA LYS A 144 1.97 -9.53 -5.55
C LYS A 144 2.83 -10.44 -6.39
N GLU A 145 3.89 -10.96 -5.78
CA GLU A 145 4.79 -11.89 -6.44
C GLU A 145 5.46 -12.81 -5.43
N ARG A 146 6.33 -13.68 -5.92
CA ARG A 146 7.24 -14.51 -5.13
C ARG A 146 8.69 -14.31 -5.57
N THR A 147 9.61 -14.46 -4.64
CA THR A 147 11.05 -14.51 -4.93
C THR A 147 11.61 -15.85 -4.52
N LEU A 148 12.51 -16.42 -5.32
CA LEU A 148 13.15 -17.70 -5.07
C LEU A 148 14.44 -17.49 -4.28
N ILE A 149 14.68 -18.34 -3.28
CA ILE A 149 15.94 -18.37 -2.50
C ILE A 149 16.39 -19.82 -2.33
N ASP A 150 17.65 -20.01 -1.92
CA ASP A 150 18.13 -21.31 -1.49
C ASP A 150 17.46 -21.72 -0.17
N SER A 151 17.15 -23.00 -0.01
CA SER A 151 16.48 -23.53 1.19
C SER A 151 17.32 -23.31 2.45
N GLU A 152 18.65 -23.34 2.34
CA GLU A 152 19.57 -23.08 3.46
C GLU A 152 19.49 -21.65 4.02
N ASP A 153 18.91 -20.72 3.25
CA ASP A 153 18.78 -19.31 3.62
C ASP A 153 17.44 -19.01 4.31
N LEU A 154 16.51 -19.97 4.34
CA LEU A 154 15.14 -19.76 4.79
C LEU A 154 15.05 -19.20 6.21
N ASP A 155 15.73 -19.83 7.16
CA ASP A 155 15.66 -19.44 8.58
C ASP A 155 16.20 -18.03 8.83
N ARG A 156 17.18 -17.59 8.04
CA ARG A 156 17.69 -16.22 8.15
C ARG A 156 16.79 -15.21 7.44
N VAL A 157 16.13 -15.60 6.35
CA VAL A 157 15.30 -14.71 5.53
C VAL A 157 13.91 -14.52 6.15
N ILE A 158 13.31 -15.58 6.70
CA ILE A 158 11.98 -15.56 7.32
C ILE A 158 12.14 -15.33 8.82
N ASN A 159 12.04 -14.07 9.23
CA ASN A 159 12.13 -13.68 10.63
C ASN A 159 11.23 -12.46 10.94
N SER A 160 11.18 -12.06 12.21
CA SER A 160 10.39 -10.91 12.67
C SER A 160 11.09 -9.56 12.52
N SER A 161 12.36 -9.53 12.14
CA SER A 161 13.17 -8.31 11.98
C SER A 161 13.04 -7.70 10.59
N ASN A 162 12.90 -8.55 9.56
CA ASN A 162 12.80 -8.13 8.17
C ASN A 162 11.56 -8.72 7.50
N SER A 163 10.68 -7.85 7.03
CA SER A 163 9.58 -8.22 6.13
C SER A 163 9.93 -7.84 4.70
N TRP A 164 10.00 -8.84 3.82
CA TRP A 164 10.32 -8.69 2.41
C TRP A 164 9.10 -8.29 1.60
N VAL A 165 9.21 -7.22 0.84
CA VAL A 165 8.10 -6.67 0.05
C VAL A 165 8.47 -6.55 -1.40
N TYR A 166 7.44 -6.57 -2.24
CA TYR A 166 7.60 -6.35 -3.67
C TYR A 166 7.93 -4.88 -3.94
N TYR A 167 9.01 -4.64 -4.68
CA TYR A 167 9.44 -3.31 -5.08
C TYR A 167 9.78 -3.27 -6.56
N MET A 168 9.26 -2.25 -7.26
CA MET A 168 9.54 -2.04 -8.67
C MET A 168 10.40 -0.78 -8.83
N SER A 169 11.51 -0.90 -9.54
CA SER A 169 12.43 0.21 -9.83
C SER A 169 12.98 0.07 -11.23
N GLN A 170 12.92 1.14 -12.02
CA GLN A 170 13.44 1.18 -13.40
C GLN A 170 12.94 0.05 -14.31
N GLY A 171 11.72 -0.47 -14.07
CA GLY A 171 11.14 -1.58 -14.84
C GLY A 171 11.46 -2.98 -14.29
N GLU A 172 12.36 -3.08 -13.32
CA GLU A 172 12.77 -4.33 -12.68
C GLU A 172 12.05 -4.58 -11.36
N HIS A 173 12.03 -5.84 -10.94
CA HIS A 173 11.25 -6.34 -9.80
C HIS A 173 12.16 -6.92 -8.71
N TYR A 174 12.03 -6.40 -7.49
CA TYR A 174 12.92 -6.76 -6.40
C TYR A 174 12.15 -7.16 -5.15
N ALA A 175 12.78 -8.06 -4.38
CA ALA A 175 12.44 -8.29 -2.99
C ALA A 175 13.29 -7.36 -2.11
N VAL A 176 12.64 -6.52 -1.29
CA VAL A 176 13.35 -5.57 -0.42
C VAL A 176 12.73 -5.52 0.97
N ALA A 177 13.53 -5.22 1.99
CA ALA A 177 13.06 -4.86 3.33
C ALA A 177 13.22 -3.34 3.52
N ASN A 178 12.20 -2.67 4.10
CA ASN A 178 12.28 -1.24 4.41
C ASN A 178 12.53 -1.06 5.91
N THR A 179 13.77 -0.75 6.28
CA THR A 179 14.18 -0.56 7.68
C THR A 179 14.27 0.93 8.03
N PRO A 180 14.34 1.30 9.32
CA PRO A 180 14.61 2.68 9.73
C PRO A 180 15.92 3.25 9.17
N ASN A 181 16.91 2.39 8.90
CA ASN A 181 18.22 2.78 8.36
C ASN A 181 18.25 2.85 6.83
N GLY A 182 17.17 2.46 6.17
CA GLY A 182 17.07 2.43 4.72
C GLY A 182 16.55 1.12 4.18
N ARG A 183 16.50 1.05 2.85
CA ARG A 183 16.06 -0.13 2.12
C ARG A 183 17.20 -1.11 1.95
N ILE A 184 16.93 -2.38 2.21
CA ILE A 184 17.85 -3.50 2.00
C ILE A 184 17.29 -4.36 0.89
N TYR A 185 18.10 -4.72 -0.12
CA TYR A 185 17.72 -5.69 -1.15
C TYR A 185 18.00 -7.11 -0.66
N LEU A 186 17.14 -8.06 -1.02
CA LEU A 186 17.27 -9.45 -0.59
C LEU A 186 18.60 -10.07 -1.04
N LYS A 187 19.04 -9.81 -2.28
CA LYS A 187 20.34 -10.24 -2.80
C LYS A 187 21.51 -9.87 -1.88
N ASP A 188 21.49 -8.64 -1.36
CA ASP A 188 22.60 -8.11 -0.56
C ASP A 188 22.58 -8.70 0.85
N PHE A 189 21.38 -8.93 1.38
CA PHE A 189 21.20 -9.63 2.64
C PHE A 189 21.63 -11.10 2.55
N ILE A 190 21.37 -11.76 1.42
CA ILE A 190 21.75 -13.16 1.20
C ILE A 190 23.26 -13.32 1.05
N MET A 191 23.89 -12.48 0.24
CA MET A 191 25.33 -12.50 0.01
C MET A 191 26.14 -11.87 1.15
N ASN A 192 25.46 -11.20 2.09
CA ASN A 192 26.10 -10.38 3.12
C ASN A 192 27.11 -9.40 2.50
N THR A 193 26.66 -8.66 1.48
CA THR A 193 27.51 -7.80 0.65
C THR A 193 28.25 -6.75 1.50
N PRO A 194 29.59 -6.71 1.48
CA PRO A 194 30.39 -5.65 2.11
C PRO A 194 30.15 -4.26 1.49
N GLU A 195 30.48 -3.19 2.23
CA GLU A 195 30.31 -1.80 1.75
C GLU A 195 31.15 -1.44 0.50
N ASP A 196 32.25 -2.16 0.25
CA ASP A 196 33.15 -1.97 -0.89
C ASP A 196 32.83 -2.88 -2.09
N MET A 197 31.75 -3.66 -2.00
CA MET A 197 31.28 -4.57 -3.05
C MET A 197 29.83 -4.29 -3.45
N VAL A 198 29.45 -4.81 -4.61
CA VAL A 198 28.07 -4.83 -5.09
C VAL A 198 27.70 -6.26 -5.43
N THR A 199 26.54 -6.72 -4.98
CA THR A 199 25.98 -7.99 -5.47
C THR A 199 25.17 -7.74 -6.74
N LYS A 200 25.54 -8.40 -7.83
CA LYS A 200 24.84 -8.38 -9.12
C LYS A 200 24.03 -9.67 -9.32
N TYR A 201 23.04 -9.58 -10.21
CA TYR A 201 22.36 -10.76 -10.72
C TYR A 201 23.08 -11.24 -11.98
N ILE A 202 23.36 -12.53 -12.06
CA ILE A 202 23.99 -13.15 -13.24
C ILE A 202 22.98 -13.24 -14.39
N SER A 203 21.72 -13.57 -14.09
CA SER A 203 20.62 -13.56 -15.05
C SER A 203 19.76 -12.30 -14.94
N HIS A 204 18.90 -12.08 -15.93
CA HIS A 204 17.89 -11.00 -15.91
C HIS A 204 16.72 -11.27 -14.94
N ASN A 205 16.72 -12.39 -14.19
CA ASN A 205 15.67 -12.67 -13.22
C ASN A 205 16.02 -12.10 -11.84
N THR A 206 15.62 -10.87 -11.59
CA THR A 206 15.83 -10.13 -10.33
C THR A 206 15.02 -10.67 -9.13
N LEU A 207 14.08 -11.58 -9.37
CA LEU A 207 13.34 -12.31 -8.33
C LEU A 207 13.89 -13.71 -8.05
N ASP A 208 14.95 -14.14 -8.73
CA ASP A 208 15.74 -15.32 -8.34
C ASP A 208 16.94 -14.87 -7.50
N ASN A 209 16.78 -14.96 -6.18
CA ASN A 209 17.77 -14.55 -5.19
C ASN A 209 18.56 -15.75 -4.64
N ARG A 210 18.55 -16.90 -5.34
CA ARG A 210 19.48 -17.99 -5.05
C ARG A 210 20.92 -17.57 -5.34
N LYS A 211 21.88 -18.04 -4.55
CA LYS A 211 23.31 -17.74 -4.69
C LYS A 211 23.85 -18.12 -6.07
N CYS A 212 23.29 -19.14 -6.73
CA CYS A 212 23.66 -19.49 -8.10
C CYS A 212 23.33 -18.42 -9.14
N ASN A 213 22.49 -17.44 -8.81
CA ASN A 213 22.14 -16.29 -9.66
C ASN A 213 22.77 -14.98 -9.16
N LEU A 214 23.62 -15.01 -8.12
CA LEU A 214 24.19 -13.84 -7.49
C LEU A 214 25.73 -13.89 -7.56
N GLU A 215 26.34 -12.74 -7.81
CA GLU A 215 27.79 -12.58 -7.79
C GLU A 215 28.17 -11.29 -7.08
N SER A 216 29.26 -11.30 -6.29
CA SER A 216 29.80 -10.10 -5.67
C SER A 216 30.97 -9.57 -6.48
N VAL A 217 30.88 -8.31 -6.90
CA VAL A 217 31.92 -7.61 -7.67
C VAL A 217 32.40 -6.38 -6.91
N SER A 218 33.62 -5.93 -7.17
CA SER A 218 34.12 -4.71 -6.54
C SER A 218 33.48 -3.46 -7.15
N ILE A 219 33.26 -2.41 -6.35
CA ILE A 219 32.67 -1.15 -6.84
C ILE A 219 33.50 -0.52 -7.98
N SER A 220 34.82 -0.68 -7.93
CA SER A 220 35.73 -0.18 -8.98
C SER A 220 35.51 -0.86 -10.33
N GLU A 221 35.19 -2.16 -10.33
CA GLU A 221 34.91 -2.91 -11.56
C GLU A 221 33.55 -2.50 -12.15
N GLU A 222 32.53 -2.28 -11.30
CA GLU A 222 31.20 -1.85 -11.74
C GLU A 222 31.22 -0.49 -12.45
N THR A 223 31.93 0.48 -11.87
CA THR A 223 32.00 1.83 -12.44
C THR A 223 32.60 1.83 -13.85
N LEU A 224 33.54 0.92 -14.12
CA LEU A 224 34.19 0.77 -15.43
C LEU A 224 33.25 0.16 -16.48
N GLU A 225 32.33 -0.72 -16.10
CA GLU A 225 31.36 -1.34 -17.00
C GLU A 225 30.23 -0.37 -17.39
N GLU A 226 29.77 0.47 -16.46
CA GLU A 226 28.75 1.50 -16.76
C GLU A 226 29.26 2.57 -17.72
N ASP A 227 30.54 2.93 -17.64
CA ASP A 227 31.16 3.93 -18.52
C ASP A 227 31.44 3.39 -19.94
N GLN A 228 31.56 2.06 -20.11
CA GLN A 228 31.73 1.42 -21.43
C GLN A 228 30.41 1.22 -22.18
N ASN A 229 29.28 1.27 -21.47
CA ASN A 229 27.93 1.02 -22.02
C ASN A 229 27.11 2.30 -22.27
N LYS A 230 27.72 3.50 -22.16
CA LYS A 230 27.14 4.80 -22.53
C LYS A 230 27.64 5.28 -23.89
#